data_AF-A0A6D0DN31-F1
#
_entry.id   AF-A0A6D0DN31-F1
#
_cell.length_a   1.000
_cell.length_b   1.000
_cell.length_c   1.000
_cell.angle_alpha   90.00
_cell.angle_beta   90.00
_cell.angle_gamma   90.00
#
_symmetry.space_group_name_H-M   'P 1'
#
loop_
_entity.id
_entity.type
_entity.pdbx_description
1 polymer ?
#
loop_
_entity_poly.entity_id
_entity_poly.type
_entity_poly.pdbx_seq_one_letter_code
_entity_poly.pdbx_strand_id
1 'polypeptide(L)'
;ANGSASMDYKGAFADARVGYNYSDNGSQQQLNYALSGSLVAHSQGITLGQSLGETNVLIAAPGAENTRVANSTGLKTDWRGYTVVPYATSYRENRIALDAASLKRNVDLENAVVNVVPTKGALVLAE
;
A
#
# COMPACT_ATOMS: atom_id res chain seq x y z
N ALA A 1 33.09 20.05 3.60
CA ALA A 1 31.78 20.17 2.92
C ALA A 1 30.84 19.04 3.36
N ASN A 2 29.54 19.30 3.53
CA ASN A 2 28.59 18.24 3.91
C ASN A 2 27.74 17.86 2.69
N GLY A 3 27.43 16.58 2.54
CA GLY A 3 26.58 16.08 1.47
C GLY A 3 25.73 14.90 1.91
N SER A 4 24.52 14.83 1.37
CA SER A 4 23.60 13.74 1.58
C SER A 4 23.02 13.27 0.25
N ALA A 5 22.76 11.98 0.15
CA ALA A 5 22.06 11.36 -0.96
C ALA A 5 21.02 10.40 -0.38
N SER A 6 19.79 10.42 -0.89
CA SER A 6 18.75 9.48 -0.49
C SER A 6 17.98 8.95 -1.69
N MET A 7 17.51 7.71 -1.56
CA MET A 7 16.69 7.01 -2.52
C MET A 7 15.49 6.42 -1.79
N ASP A 8 14.30 6.71 -2.30
CA ASP A 8 13.02 6.26 -1.75
C ASP A 8 12.29 5.44 -2.82
N TYR A 9 11.86 4.23 -2.47
CA TYR A 9 11.11 3.35 -3.34
C TYR A 9 9.82 2.90 -2.64
N LYS A 10 8.67 3.19 -3.25
CA LYS A 10 7.34 2.77 -2.77
C LYS A 10 6.84 1.60 -3.61
N GLY A 11 6.91 0.40 -3.06
CA GLY A 11 6.37 -0.81 -3.67
C GLY A 11 4.90 -1.04 -3.32
N ALA A 12 4.28 -2.05 -3.92
CA ALA A 12 2.90 -2.44 -3.59
C ALA A 12 2.78 -3.07 -2.19
N PHE A 13 3.85 -3.69 -1.70
CA PHE A 13 3.87 -4.48 -0.47
C PHE A 13 4.83 -3.95 0.60
N ALA A 14 5.67 -2.97 0.28
CA ALA A 14 6.64 -2.38 1.19
C ALA A 14 7.23 -1.08 0.63
N ASP A 15 7.68 -0.22 1.52
CA ASP A 15 8.45 0.98 1.28
C ASP A 15 9.90 0.76 1.70
N ALA A 16 10.85 1.15 0.84
CA ALA A 16 12.28 1.04 1.09
C ALA A 16 12.94 2.41 0.93
N ARG A 17 13.78 2.79 1.89
CA ARG A 17 14.59 4.01 1.84
C ARG A 17 16.05 3.68 2.12
N VAL A 18 16.94 4.23 1.31
CA VAL A 18 18.39 4.15 1.51
C VAL A 18 18.94 5.56 1.45
N GLY A 19 19.82 5.92 2.38
CA GLY A 19 20.44 7.24 2.42
C GLY A 19 21.89 7.18 2.88
N TYR A 20 22.74 7.99 2.28
CA TYR A 20 24.14 8.14 2.63
C TYR A 20 24.42 9.60 2.97
N ASN A 21 25.02 9.83 4.13
CA ASN A 21 25.39 11.16 4.60
C ASN A 21 26.89 11.18 4.91
N TYR A 22 27.60 12.21 4.45
CA TYR A 22 28.99 12.43 4.79
C TYR A 22 29.20 13.87 5.30
N SER A 23 29.93 14.00 6.39
CA SER A 23 30.26 15.28 7.03
C SER A 23 31.76 15.41 7.26
N ASP A 24 32.34 16.48 6.71
CA ASP A 24 33.79 16.72 6.67
C ASP A 24 34.35 17.28 7.98
N ASN A 25 33.47 17.80 8.86
CA ASN A 25 33.88 18.43 10.13
C ASN A 25 34.11 17.42 11.29
N GLY A 26 34.13 16.11 11.00
CA GLY A 26 34.26 15.05 12.02
C GLY A 26 34.49 13.62 11.51
N SER A 27 34.74 13.42 10.21
CA SER A 27 34.86 12.09 9.56
C SER A 27 33.65 11.16 9.73
N GLN A 28 32.46 11.69 10.04
CA GLN A 28 31.26 10.87 10.14
C GLN A 28 30.73 10.52 8.75
N GLN A 29 30.66 9.22 8.48
CA GLN A 29 29.92 8.64 7.37
C GLN A 29 28.77 7.82 7.96
N GLN A 30 27.54 8.10 7.52
CA GLN A 30 26.36 7.40 7.98
C GLN A 30 25.61 6.82 6.79
N LEU A 31 25.54 5.50 6.73
CA LEU A 31 24.65 4.77 5.84
C LEU A 31 23.37 4.44 6.59
N ASN A 32 22.24 4.90 6.05
CA ASN A 32 20.91 4.68 6.60
C ASN A 32 20.13 3.80 5.63
N TYR A 33 19.47 2.78 6.18
CA TYR A 33 18.55 1.93 5.44
C TYR A 33 17.29 1.76 6.29
N ALA A 34 16.14 1.86 5.64
CA ALA A 34 14.85 1.68 6.29
C ALA A 34 13.94 0.87 5.36
N LEU A 35 13.29 -0.13 5.94
CA LEU A 35 12.25 -0.91 5.29
C LEU A 35 11.01 -0.77 6.15
N SER A 36 9.88 -0.48 5.52
CA SER A 36 8.61 -0.27 6.19
C SER A 36 7.51 -0.93 5.37
N GLY A 37 6.53 -1.49 6.06
CA GLY A 37 5.45 -2.22 5.41
C GLY A 37 4.46 -2.69 6.46
N SER A 38 3.56 -3.57 6.06
CA SER A 38 2.55 -4.14 6.93
C SER A 38 2.21 -5.57 6.58
N LEU A 39 1.74 -6.27 7.60
CA LEU A 39 1.22 -7.63 7.50
C LEU A 39 -0.14 -7.65 8.18
N VAL A 40 -1.16 -8.02 7.42
CA VAL A 40 -2.54 -8.10 7.89
C VAL A 40 -2.98 -9.55 7.83
N ALA A 41 -3.33 -10.11 8.99
CA ALA A 41 -3.98 -11.42 9.09
C ALA A 41 -5.51 -11.22 9.14
N HIS A 42 -6.21 -11.87 8.23
CA HIS A 42 -7.68 -11.82 8.09
C HIS A 42 -8.24 -13.22 7.78
N SER A 43 -9.56 -13.35 7.71
CA SER A 43 -10.26 -14.63 7.50
C SER A 43 -9.84 -15.37 6.23
N GLN A 44 -9.40 -14.66 5.19
CA GLN A 44 -8.95 -15.25 3.92
C GLN A 44 -7.42 -15.48 3.88
N GLY A 45 -6.67 -15.14 4.94
CA GLY A 45 -5.25 -15.44 5.08
C GLY A 45 -4.41 -14.23 5.49
N ILE A 46 -3.22 -14.11 4.90
CA ILE A 46 -2.28 -13.03 5.19
C ILE A 46 -2.09 -12.19 3.93
N THR A 47 -2.23 -10.88 4.09
CA THR A 47 -1.96 -9.89 3.04
C THR A 47 -0.83 -8.97 3.50
N LEU A 48 0.14 -8.76 2.60
CA LEU A 48 1.22 -7.80 2.81
C LEU A 48 0.83 -6.47 2.14
N GLY A 49 1.29 -5.36 2.70
CA GLY A 49 0.98 -4.04 2.18
C GLY A 49 1.99 -2.99 2.58
N GLN A 50 1.81 -1.79 2.04
CA GLN A 50 2.52 -0.59 2.50
C GLN A 50 2.26 -0.33 3.99
N SER A 51 3.04 0.56 4.61
CA SER A 51 2.83 0.92 6.02
C SER A 51 1.41 1.41 6.29
N LEU A 52 0.74 0.81 7.28
CA LEU A 52 -0.64 1.13 7.64
C LEU A 52 -0.74 2.50 8.30
N GLY A 53 -1.81 3.22 7.97
CA GLY A 53 -2.25 4.39 8.71
C GLY A 53 -3.16 4.00 9.87
N GLU A 54 -3.83 5.01 10.43
CA GLU A 54 -4.77 4.82 11.53
C GLU A 54 -6.04 4.06 11.11
N THR A 55 -6.53 4.26 9.89
CA THR A 55 -7.73 3.60 9.37
C THR A 55 -7.44 3.04 8.00
N ASN A 56 -7.78 1.77 7.80
CA ASN A 56 -7.31 0.97 6.69
C ASN A 56 -8.49 0.24 6.02
N VAL A 57 -8.34 -0.06 4.74
CA VAL A 57 -9.34 -0.85 4.00
C VAL A 57 -8.65 -2.04 3.37
N LEU A 58 -9.15 -3.24 3.63
CA LEU A 58 -8.74 -4.47 2.98
C LEU A 58 -9.61 -4.67 1.74
N ILE A 59 -8.99 -4.65 0.56
CA ILE A 59 -9.66 -5.01 -0.69
C ILE A 59 -9.54 -6.53 -0.85
N ALA A 60 -10.67 -7.17 -1.13
CA ALA A 60 -10.77 -8.58 -1.45
C ALA A 60 -11.44 -8.73 -2.81
N ALA A 61 -10.64 -8.88 -3.86
CA ALA A 61 -11.13 -9.13 -5.21
C ALA A 61 -10.52 -10.46 -5.73
N PRO A 62 -11.02 -11.62 -5.28
CA PRO A 62 -10.46 -12.92 -5.66
C PRO A 62 -10.40 -13.09 -7.18
N GLY A 63 -9.22 -13.41 -7.70
CA GLY A 63 -8.98 -13.55 -9.14
C GLY A 63 -8.56 -12.27 -9.86
N ALA A 64 -8.72 -11.09 -9.24
CA ALA A 64 -8.21 -9.82 -9.77
C ALA A 64 -6.76 -9.59 -9.32
N GLU A 65 -5.82 -10.38 -9.84
CA GLU A 65 -4.40 -10.29 -9.50
C GLU A 65 -3.67 -9.11 -10.18
N ASN A 66 -2.67 -8.53 -9.51
CA ASN A 66 -1.82 -7.44 -10.03
C ASN A 66 -2.60 -6.23 -10.58
N THR A 67 -3.80 -6.02 -10.05
CA THR A 67 -4.73 -4.97 -10.43
C THR A 67 -4.46 -3.74 -9.60
N ARG A 68 -4.34 -2.57 -10.24
CA ARG A 68 -4.08 -1.30 -9.57
C ARG A 68 -5.32 -0.82 -8.85
N VAL A 69 -5.10 -0.21 -7.68
CA VAL A 69 -6.14 0.54 -6.98
C VAL A 69 -6.16 1.97 -7.52
N ALA A 70 -7.33 2.44 -7.94
CA ALA A 70 -7.51 3.81 -8.41
C ALA A 70 -7.24 4.82 -7.27
N ASN A 71 -6.75 6.00 -7.64
CA ASN A 71 -6.35 7.06 -6.70
C ASN A 71 -5.31 6.64 -5.65
N SER A 72 -4.59 5.53 -5.91
CA SER A 72 -3.54 5.05 -5.03
C SER A 72 -2.25 4.74 -5.79
N THR A 73 -1.18 5.45 -5.46
CA THR A 73 0.11 5.29 -6.14
C THR A 73 0.81 4.02 -5.67
N GLY A 74 1.08 3.11 -6.59
CA GLY A 74 1.87 1.90 -6.34
C GLY A 74 1.11 0.74 -5.68
N LEU A 75 -0.12 0.96 -5.20
CA LEU A 75 -0.96 -0.11 -4.65
C LEU A 75 -1.47 -1.04 -5.74
N LYS A 76 -1.27 -2.33 -5.50
CA LYS A 76 -1.77 -3.40 -6.37
C LYS A 76 -2.24 -4.57 -5.53
N THR A 77 -3.20 -5.32 -6.07
CA THR A 77 -3.57 -6.63 -5.55
C THR A 77 -2.44 -7.63 -5.69
N ASP A 78 -2.32 -8.50 -4.70
CA ASP A 78 -1.41 -9.63 -4.72
C ASP A 78 -1.86 -10.69 -5.75
N TRP A 79 -1.12 -11.80 -5.81
CA TRP A 79 -1.41 -12.94 -6.67
C TRP A 79 -2.73 -13.66 -6.33
N ARG A 80 -3.33 -13.35 -5.17
CA ARG A 80 -4.60 -13.90 -4.69
C ARG A 80 -5.77 -12.91 -4.86
N GLY A 81 -5.50 -11.66 -5.22
CA GLY A 81 -6.51 -10.62 -5.39
C GLY A 81 -6.74 -9.73 -4.16
N TYR A 82 -5.83 -9.73 -3.19
CA TYR A 82 -5.94 -8.96 -1.94
C TYR A 82 -4.93 -7.81 -1.90
N THR A 83 -5.35 -6.69 -1.32
CA THR A 83 -4.44 -5.57 -1.00
C THR A 83 -5.01 -4.72 0.13
N VAL A 84 -4.14 -4.01 0.84
CA VAL A 84 -4.55 -3.12 1.93
C VAL A 84 -4.29 -1.68 1.52
N VAL A 85 -5.34 -0.87 1.54
CA VAL A 85 -5.25 0.58 1.40
C VAL A 85 -4.88 1.17 2.76
N PRO A 86 -3.70 1.79 2.89
CA PRO A 86 -3.19 2.24 4.17
C PRO A 86 -3.81 3.56 4.66
N TYR A 87 -4.62 4.21 3.82
CA TYR A 87 -5.29 5.47 4.18
C TYR A 87 -6.77 5.41 3.82
N ALA A 88 -7.61 5.57 4.84
CA ALA A 88 -9.03 5.86 4.67
C ALA A 88 -9.46 6.90 5.70
N THR A 89 -10.43 7.74 5.33
CA THR A 89 -10.95 8.77 6.22
C THR A 89 -12.01 8.15 7.14
N SER A 90 -11.79 8.17 8.45
CA SER A 90 -12.77 7.64 9.40
C SER A 90 -14.07 8.45 9.38
N TYR A 91 -15.20 7.77 9.62
CA TYR A 91 -16.55 8.36 9.65
C TYR A 91 -16.96 9.08 8.36
N ARG A 92 -16.30 8.76 7.25
CA ARG A 92 -16.63 9.28 5.92
C ARG A 92 -16.69 8.14 4.92
N GLU A 93 -17.45 8.38 3.87
CA GLU A 93 -17.51 7.48 2.72
C GLU A 93 -16.18 7.55 1.95
N ASN A 94 -15.52 6.41 1.83
CA ASN A 94 -14.30 6.25 1.06
C ASN A 94 -14.64 5.41 -0.17
N ARG A 95 -14.46 6.00 -1.34
CA ARG A 95 -14.63 5.32 -2.62
C ARG A 95 -13.36 4.54 -2.94
N ILE A 96 -13.47 3.23 -2.92
CA ILE A 96 -12.40 2.30 -3.28
C ILE A 96 -12.72 1.78 -4.68
N ALA A 97 -11.81 1.97 -5.62
CA ALA A 97 -12.01 1.53 -6.99
C ALA A 97 -10.79 0.79 -7.51
N LEU A 98 -11.02 -0.26 -8.30
CA LEU A 98 -9.98 -0.98 -9.03
C LEU A 98 -9.92 -0.47 -10.46
N ASP A 99 -8.70 -0.34 -10.98
CA ASP A 99 -8.46 0.08 -12.35
C ASP A 99 -8.70 -1.11 -13.30
N ALA A 100 -9.86 -1.09 -13.97
CA ALA A 100 -10.25 -2.10 -14.94
C ALA A 100 -9.27 -2.20 -16.12
N ALA A 101 -8.52 -1.14 -16.46
CA ALA A 101 -7.52 -1.19 -17.52
C ALA A 101 -6.29 -2.03 -17.13
N SER A 102 -6.09 -2.28 -15.83
CA SER A 102 -5.01 -3.12 -15.31
C SER A 102 -5.41 -4.57 -15.07
N LEU A 103 -6.69 -4.91 -15.25
CA LEU A 103 -7.19 -6.29 -15.15
C LEU A 103 -6.61 -7.17 -16.25
N LYS A 104 -6.50 -8.47 -15.96
CA LYS A 104 -6.23 -9.47 -16.97
C LYS A 104 -7.42 -9.59 -17.93
N ARG A 105 -7.15 -9.87 -19.20
CA ARG A 105 -8.15 -9.99 -20.29
C ARG A 105 -9.28 -11.01 -20.04
N ASN A 106 -9.11 -11.93 -19.09
CA ASN A 106 -10.07 -12.99 -18.77
C ASN A 106 -10.76 -12.78 -17.41
N VAL A 107 -10.59 -11.61 -16.79
CA VAL A 107 -11.18 -11.28 -15.50
C VAL A 107 -12.06 -10.06 -15.68
N ASP A 108 -13.32 -10.17 -15.26
CA ASP A 108 -14.25 -9.05 -15.21
C ASP A 108 -14.65 -8.81 -13.75
N LEU A 109 -14.87 -7.54 -13.41
CA LEU A 109 -15.30 -7.13 -12.08
C LEU A 109 -16.77 -6.77 -12.13
N GLU A 110 -17.60 -7.47 -11.35
CA GLU A 110 -19.03 -7.14 -11.24
C GLU A 110 -19.22 -5.74 -10.67
N ASN A 111 -18.42 -5.38 -9.66
CA ASN A 111 -18.33 -4.02 -9.12
C ASN A 111 -16.86 -3.58 -9.05
N ALA A 112 -16.44 -2.72 -9.97
CA ALA A 112 -15.11 -2.12 -9.93
C ALA A 112 -14.96 -1.00 -8.88
N VAL A 113 -16.06 -0.60 -8.24
CA VAL A 113 -16.13 0.51 -7.28
C VAL A 113 -16.97 0.08 -6.08
N VAL A 114 -16.41 0.22 -4.88
CA VAL A 114 -17.06 -0.10 -3.61
C VAL A 114 -16.88 1.09 -2.67
N ASN A 115 -17.95 1.45 -1.97
CA ASN A 115 -17.92 2.54 -0.99
C ASN A 115 -17.97 1.96 0.42
N VAL A 116 -17.02 2.36 1.26
CA VAL A 116 -16.94 1.90 2.66
C VAL A 116 -16.89 3.09 3.61
N VAL A 117 -17.49 2.92 4.80
CA VAL A 117 -17.49 3.93 5.86
C VAL A 117 -16.80 3.35 7.10
N PRO A 118 -15.46 3.50 7.20
CA PRO A 118 -14.72 2.92 8.32
C PRO A 118 -14.83 3.77 9.58
N THR A 119 -14.86 3.12 10.74
CA THR A 119 -14.66 3.80 12.03
C THR A 119 -13.18 4.03 12.30
N LYS A 120 -12.87 4.85 13.30
CA LYS A 120 -11.47 5.16 13.66
C LYS A 120 -10.75 3.88 14.12
N GLY A 121 -9.61 3.56 13.51
CA GLY A 121 -8.87 2.34 13.84
C GLY A 121 -9.36 1.08 13.13
N ALA A 122 -10.39 1.19 12.29
CA ALA A 122 -10.96 0.02 11.63
C ALA A 122 -10.11 -0.47 10.46
N LEU A 123 -10.13 -1.79 10.27
CA LEU A 123 -9.77 -2.46 9.03
C LEU A 123 -11.08 -2.98 8.41
N VAL A 124 -11.59 -2.28 7.40
CA VAL A 124 -12.86 -2.64 6.76
C VAL A 124 -12.60 -3.45 5.50
N LEU A 125 -13.41 -4.48 5.28
CA LEU A 125 -13.38 -5.29 4.06
C LEU A 125 -14.17 -4.59 2.94
N ALA A 126 -13.59 -4.51 1.75
CA ALA A 126 -14.24 -4.11 0.52
C ALA A 126 -14.17 -5.27 -0.48
N GLU A 127 -15.32 -5.86 -0.81
CA GLU A 127 -15.49 -6.97 -1.77
C GLU A 127 -16.17 -6.50 -3.06
#